data_AF-A0A2E7W5Q7-F1
#
_entry.id   AF-A0A2E7W5Q7-F1
#
_cell.length_a   1.000
_cell.length_b   1.000
_cell.length_c   1.000
_cell.angle_alpha   90.00
_cell.angle_beta   90.00
_cell.angle_gamma   90.00
#
_symmetry.space_group_name_H-M   'P 1'
#
loop_
_entity.id
_entity.type
_entity.pdbx_description
1 polymer ?
#
loop_
_entity_poly.entity_id
_entity_poly.type
_entity_poly.pdbx_seq_one_letter_code
_entity_poly.pdbx_strand_id
1 'polypeptide(L)'
;AMDLSKPSLAFAQRCSDELGLDSISFVHGDILKLEPDIQVFDYISCSGVLHHMENPIEGLQALSSVCRSGGVMRICVYSALSRVSVRHAATIIGSKTMPFKAETIRKVRKELIDKAFRADKPDTILQTLFESDDVYNMSMCRDLLFHNHEKEFNILDLLDIITSLGLTFCGFIDPHNHFMRHYHEFAPEDPMGIDLQSWHAFELLNPDTFKGMYDFMVQKI
;
A
#
# COMPACT_ATOMS: atom_id res chain seq x y z
N ALA A 1 -13.15 11.44 7.94
CA ALA A 1 -12.09 11.21 6.94
C ALA A 1 -11.09 12.35 6.97
N MET A 2 -9.78 12.07 6.82
CA MET A 2 -8.71 13.07 6.86
C MET A 2 -7.81 12.95 5.62
N ASP A 3 -7.36 14.08 5.06
CA ASP A 3 -6.42 14.13 3.92
C ASP A 3 -5.64 15.46 3.90
N LEU A 4 -4.45 15.47 3.28
CA LEU A 4 -3.66 16.68 2.98
C LEU A 4 -4.21 17.44 1.76
N SER A 5 -4.93 16.76 0.87
CA SER A 5 -5.47 17.29 -0.38
C SER A 5 -6.83 17.95 -0.17
N LYS A 6 -6.84 19.28 -0.07
CA LYS A 6 -8.09 20.07 -0.07
C LYS A 6 -8.99 19.77 -1.28
N PRO A 7 -8.48 19.62 -2.52
CA PRO A 7 -9.33 19.24 -3.66
C PRO A 7 -10.00 17.87 -3.49
N SER A 8 -9.29 16.87 -2.95
CA SER A 8 -9.85 15.54 -2.69
C SER A 8 -10.96 15.62 -1.64
N LEU A 9 -10.74 16.36 -0.54
CA LEU A 9 -11.76 16.56 0.49
C LEU A 9 -12.99 17.30 -0.02
N ALA A 10 -12.80 18.36 -0.82
CA ALA A 10 -13.91 19.11 -1.41
C ALA A 10 -14.73 18.24 -2.38
N PHE A 11 -14.07 17.38 -3.16
CA PHE A 11 -14.74 16.40 -4.02
C PHE A 11 -15.54 15.39 -3.19
N ALA A 12 -14.93 14.82 -2.15
CA ALA A 12 -15.58 13.85 -1.27
C ALA A 12 -16.79 14.45 -0.52
N GLN A 13 -16.69 15.70 -0.06
CA GLN A 13 -17.81 16.42 0.55
C GLN A 13 -18.96 16.57 -0.45
N ARG A 14 -18.68 17.05 -1.66
CA ARG A 14 -19.72 17.20 -2.69
C ARG A 14 -20.43 15.88 -2.99
N CYS A 15 -19.68 14.80 -3.17
CA CYS A 15 -20.26 13.48 -3.40
C CYS A 15 -21.10 13.00 -2.21
N SER A 16 -20.69 13.31 -0.98
CA SER A 16 -21.46 12.98 0.23
C SER A 16 -22.77 13.75 0.28
N ASP A 17 -22.74 15.05 -0.07
CA ASP A 17 -23.93 15.90 -0.14
C ASP A 17 -24.92 15.40 -1.22
N GLU A 18 -24.41 15.03 -2.40
CA GLU A 18 -25.21 14.48 -3.51
C GLU A 18 -25.88 13.14 -3.14
N LEU A 19 -25.24 12.36 -2.26
CA LEU A 19 -25.77 11.08 -1.76
C LEU A 19 -26.61 11.24 -0.48
N GLY A 20 -26.71 12.45 0.08
CA GLY A 20 -27.44 12.69 1.33
C GLY A 20 -26.79 12.06 2.57
N LEU A 21 -25.46 11.90 2.57
CA LEU A 21 -24.69 11.34 3.69
C LEU A 21 -24.24 12.46 4.63
N ASP A 22 -24.92 12.61 5.76
CA ASP A 22 -24.70 13.67 6.75
C ASP A 22 -23.82 13.27 7.95
N SER A 23 -23.50 11.98 8.07
CA SER A 23 -22.73 11.42 9.20
C SER A 23 -21.20 11.45 8.99
N ILE A 24 -20.71 12.03 7.89
CA ILE A 24 -19.28 12.06 7.56
C ILE A 24 -18.70 13.43 7.86
N SER A 25 -17.71 13.46 8.75
CA SER A 25 -16.88 14.66 8.99
C SER A 25 -15.57 14.58 8.19
N PHE A 26 -15.26 15.64 7.44
CA PHE A 26 -14.03 15.76 6.66
C PHE A 26 -13.06 16.74 7.33
N VAL A 27 -11.80 16.32 7.49
CA VAL A 27 -10.76 17.10 8.16
C VAL A 27 -9.57 17.25 7.22
N HIS A 28 -9.19 18.49 6.94
CA HIS A 28 -7.91 18.77 6.29
C HIS A 28 -6.80 18.73 7.33
N GLY A 29 -5.93 17.73 7.24
CA GLY A 29 -4.96 17.46 8.30
C GLY A 29 -3.85 16.52 7.88
N ASP A 30 -2.82 16.50 8.72
CA ASP A 30 -1.68 15.60 8.64
C ASP A 30 -1.83 14.56 9.74
N ILE A 31 -1.67 13.27 9.41
CA ILE A 31 -1.83 12.19 10.38
C ILE A 31 -0.80 12.29 11.52
N LEU A 32 0.37 12.91 11.28
CA LEU A 32 1.36 13.14 12.34
C LEU A 32 0.94 14.22 13.34
N LYS A 33 -0.15 14.94 13.08
CA LYS A 33 -0.75 15.95 13.97
C LYS A 33 -2.03 15.48 14.63
N LEU A 34 -2.28 14.17 14.63
CA LEU A 34 -3.39 13.58 15.38
C LEU A 34 -3.13 13.75 16.88
N GLU A 35 -4.05 14.43 17.57
CA GLU A 35 -3.98 14.63 19.01
C GLU A 35 -4.59 13.42 19.76
N PRO A 36 -3.87 12.81 20.71
CA PRO A 36 -4.26 11.54 21.34
C PRO A 36 -5.30 11.66 22.46
N ASP A 37 -5.69 12.88 22.84
CA ASP A 37 -6.41 13.15 24.09
C ASP A 37 -7.83 12.56 24.14
N ILE A 38 -8.30 11.99 23.04
CA ILE A 38 -9.53 11.22 22.99
C ILE A 38 -9.24 10.03 22.05
N GLN A 39 -9.07 8.83 22.61
CA GLN A 39 -9.11 7.60 21.80
C GLN A 39 -10.52 7.49 21.19
N VAL A 40 -10.66 7.73 19.90
CA VAL A 40 -11.97 8.03 19.29
C VAL A 40 -12.46 6.97 18.31
N PHE A 41 -11.58 6.19 17.68
CA PHE A 41 -11.98 5.34 16.58
C PHE A 41 -12.01 3.86 16.95
N ASP A 42 -13.19 3.24 16.79
CA ASP A 42 -13.34 1.79 16.86
C ASP A 42 -12.67 1.08 15.67
N TYR A 43 -12.61 1.77 14.53
CA TYR A 43 -12.03 1.29 13.29
C TYR A 43 -11.28 2.40 12.55
N ILE A 44 -10.09 2.09 12.06
CA ILE A 44 -9.27 2.98 11.21
C ILE A 44 -8.96 2.26 9.91
N SER A 45 -9.05 2.96 8.77
CA SER A 45 -8.59 2.45 7.48
C SER A 45 -7.54 3.39 6.92
N CYS A 46 -6.34 2.88 6.68
CA CYS A 46 -5.21 3.61 6.12
C CYS A 46 -4.59 2.82 4.97
N SER A 47 -4.95 3.18 3.74
CA SER A 47 -4.52 2.50 2.52
C SER A 47 -3.80 3.49 1.62
N GLY A 48 -2.63 3.14 1.09
CA GLY A 48 -1.95 4.05 0.14
C GLY A 48 -1.24 5.24 0.79
N VAL A 49 -0.96 5.19 2.10
CA VAL A 49 -0.43 6.37 2.84
C VAL A 49 0.90 6.05 3.52
N LEU A 50 0.94 5.06 4.43
CA LEU A 50 2.10 4.84 5.29
C LEU A 50 3.39 4.60 4.51
N HIS A 51 3.33 3.82 3.43
CA HIS A 51 4.50 3.52 2.59
C HIS A 51 5.04 4.72 1.80
N HIS A 52 4.33 5.85 1.77
CA HIS A 52 4.80 7.09 1.15
C HIS A 52 5.43 8.08 2.13
N MET A 53 5.43 7.75 3.43
CA MET A 53 5.97 8.60 4.47
C MET A 53 7.47 8.41 4.64
N GLU A 54 8.14 9.46 5.11
CA GLU A 54 9.56 9.39 5.52
C GLU A 54 9.76 8.38 6.66
N ASN A 55 8.88 8.42 7.68
CA ASN A 55 8.85 7.44 8.76
C ASN A 55 7.46 6.79 8.88
N PRO A 56 7.25 5.62 8.27
CA PRO A 56 5.96 4.92 8.34
C PRO A 56 5.59 4.42 9.75
N ILE A 57 6.60 4.20 10.61
CA ILE A 57 6.38 3.76 12.00
C ILE A 57 5.75 4.89 12.80
N GLU A 58 6.23 6.13 12.63
CA GLU A 58 5.60 7.31 13.25
C GLU A 58 4.15 7.48 12.77
N GLY A 59 3.89 7.25 11.48
CA GLY A 59 2.53 7.28 10.94
C GLY A 59 1.62 6.22 11.60
N LEU A 60 2.07 4.97 11.68
CA LEU A 60 1.29 3.90 12.33
C LEU A 60 1.10 4.16 13.83
N GLN A 61 2.11 4.71 14.51
CA GLN A 61 2.02 5.10 15.91
C GLN A 61 0.98 6.21 16.12
N ALA A 62 0.93 7.20 15.24
CA ALA A 62 -0.08 8.27 15.29
C ALA A 62 -1.50 7.72 15.06
N LEU A 63 -1.68 6.75 14.15
CA LEU A 63 -2.97 6.07 13.99
C LEU A 63 -3.34 5.24 15.23
N SER A 64 -2.37 4.52 15.78
CA SER A 64 -2.57 3.73 17.00
C SER A 64 -2.97 4.61 18.19
N SER A 65 -2.44 5.84 18.30
CA SER A 65 -2.74 6.72 19.44
C SER A 65 -4.22 7.11 19.53
N VAL A 66 -4.89 7.29 18.36
CA VAL A 66 -6.32 7.67 18.27
C VAL A 66 -7.27 6.47 18.10
N CYS A 67 -6.73 5.27 17.91
CA CYS A 67 -7.52 4.04 17.95
C CYS A 67 -7.89 3.71 19.41
N ARG A 68 -9.11 3.25 19.67
CA ARG A 68 -9.47 2.75 21.01
C ARG A 68 -8.80 1.42 21.32
N SER A 69 -8.62 1.10 22.61
CA SER A 69 -8.32 -0.29 23.02
C SER A 69 -9.42 -1.25 22.52
N GLY A 70 -9.01 -2.37 21.95
CA GLY A 70 -9.86 -3.33 21.24
C GLY A 70 -10.29 -2.89 19.83
N GLY A 71 -9.94 -1.67 19.39
CA GLY A 71 -10.20 -1.17 18.04
C GLY A 71 -9.28 -1.81 17.00
N VAL A 72 -9.71 -1.78 15.73
CA VAL A 72 -9.01 -2.43 14.61
C VAL A 72 -8.58 -1.40 13.58
N MET A 73 -7.41 -1.61 12.99
CA MET A 73 -6.88 -0.78 11.90
C MET A 73 -6.62 -1.67 10.68
N ARG A 74 -7.19 -1.32 9.53
CA ARG A 74 -6.82 -1.87 8.24
C ARG A 74 -5.69 -1.03 7.63
N ILE A 75 -4.57 -1.68 7.32
CA ILE A 75 -3.37 -1.03 6.80
C ILE A 75 -3.02 -1.64 5.44
N CYS A 76 -2.71 -0.79 4.46
CA CYS A 76 -2.22 -1.23 3.15
C CYS A 76 -0.84 -0.66 2.80
N VAL A 77 0.16 -1.52 2.61
CA VAL A 77 1.54 -1.14 2.23
C VAL A 77 2.13 -2.05 1.16
N TYR A 78 3.13 -1.57 0.42
CA TYR A 78 3.73 -2.35 -0.67
C TYR A 78 4.73 -3.40 -0.20
N SER A 79 4.66 -4.59 -0.82
CA SER A 79 5.63 -5.68 -0.62
C SER A 79 6.93 -5.42 -1.40
N ALA A 80 8.07 -5.58 -0.74
CA ALA A 80 9.38 -5.52 -1.39
C ALA A 80 9.60 -6.61 -2.45
N LEU A 81 8.95 -7.77 -2.28
CA LEU A 81 9.06 -8.88 -3.23
C LEU A 81 8.21 -8.63 -4.47
N SER A 82 7.04 -8.01 -4.34
CA SER A 82 6.18 -7.73 -5.49
C SER A 82 6.59 -6.47 -6.29
N ARG A 83 7.42 -5.58 -5.72
CA ARG A 83 7.89 -4.34 -6.36
C ARG A 83 9.13 -4.47 -7.25
N VAL A 84 9.58 -5.69 -7.57
CA VAL A 84 10.79 -5.93 -8.38
C VAL A 84 10.73 -5.23 -9.75
N SER A 85 9.60 -5.30 -10.45
CA SER A 85 9.43 -4.69 -11.77
C SER A 85 9.43 -3.16 -11.73
N VAL A 86 8.83 -2.58 -10.67
CA VAL A 86 8.82 -1.13 -10.42
C VAL A 86 10.23 -0.62 -10.15
N ARG A 87 10.99 -1.29 -9.28
CA ARG A 87 12.40 -0.94 -9.02
C ARG A 87 13.24 -1.06 -10.28
N HIS A 88 13.07 -2.13 -11.04
CA HIS A 88 13.77 -2.33 -12.30
C HIS A 88 13.48 -1.19 -13.29
N ALA A 89 12.21 -0.81 -13.45
CA ALA A 89 11.82 0.35 -14.26
C ALA A 89 12.48 1.65 -13.76
N ALA A 90 12.52 1.88 -12.44
CA ALA A 90 13.18 3.05 -11.85
C ALA A 90 14.68 3.11 -12.17
N THR A 91 15.38 1.97 -12.20
CA THR A 91 16.80 1.93 -12.60
C THR A 91 17.01 2.35 -14.06
N ILE A 92 16.06 2.03 -14.94
CA ILE A 92 16.12 2.36 -16.37
C ILE A 92 15.83 3.84 -16.60
N ILE A 93 14.84 4.39 -15.89
CA ILE A 93 14.44 5.80 -16.02
C ILE A 93 15.53 6.73 -15.47
N GLY A 94 16.36 6.26 -14.54
CA GLY A 94 17.37 7.06 -13.88
C GLY A 94 16.69 8.05 -12.93
N SER A 95 16.39 7.62 -11.71
CA SER A 95 15.70 8.46 -10.73
C SER A 95 16.54 9.68 -10.38
N LYS A 96 16.15 10.84 -10.92
CA LYS A 96 16.25 12.15 -10.28
C LYS A 96 15.52 13.20 -11.11
N THR A 97 14.42 13.69 -10.55
CA THR A 97 13.86 15.02 -10.84
C THR A 97 13.43 15.27 -12.28
N MET A 98 12.75 14.32 -12.91
CA MET A 98 12.10 14.60 -14.19
C MET A 98 10.85 15.47 -13.94
N PRO A 99 10.66 16.58 -14.68
CA PRO A 99 9.49 17.43 -14.48
C PRO A 99 8.20 16.65 -14.78
N PHE A 100 7.26 16.72 -13.83
CA PHE A 100 5.95 16.04 -13.82
C PHE A 100 5.00 16.57 -14.91
N LYS A 101 5.36 16.36 -16.17
CA LYS A 101 4.54 16.71 -17.34
C LYS A 101 4.03 15.43 -18.00
N ALA A 102 2.79 15.48 -18.50
CA ALA A 102 2.17 14.35 -19.18
C ALA A 102 2.99 13.84 -20.38
N GLU A 103 3.72 14.72 -21.06
CA GLU A 103 4.65 14.36 -22.13
C GLU A 103 5.80 13.47 -21.64
N THR A 104 6.41 13.82 -20.50
CA THR A 104 7.47 13.03 -19.86
C THR A 104 7.00 11.62 -19.53
N ILE A 105 5.83 11.50 -18.89
CA ILE A 105 5.25 10.20 -18.51
C ILE A 105 5.01 9.34 -19.75
N ARG A 106 4.45 9.92 -20.83
CA ARG A 106 4.24 9.19 -22.09
C ARG A 106 5.56 8.72 -22.71
N LYS A 107 6.59 9.57 -22.71
CA LYS A 107 7.92 9.23 -23.23
C LYS A 107 8.54 8.08 -22.45
N VAL A 108 8.55 8.16 -21.13
CA VAL A 108 9.07 7.11 -20.25
C VAL A 108 8.31 5.81 -20.44
N ARG A 109 6.97 5.86 -20.43
CA ARG A 109 6.15 4.67 -20.66
C ARG A 109 6.46 4.01 -22.01
N LYS A 110 6.62 4.81 -23.08
CA LYS A 110 7.02 4.29 -24.39
C LYS A 110 8.39 3.59 -24.33
N GLU A 111 9.38 4.22 -23.71
CA GLU A 111 10.71 3.63 -23.56
C GLU A 111 10.68 2.29 -22.81
N LEU A 112 9.89 2.20 -21.74
CA LEU A 112 9.70 0.95 -21.00
C LEU A 112 9.02 -0.13 -21.85
N ILE A 113 8.01 0.23 -22.66
CA ILE A 113 7.35 -0.70 -23.60
C ILE A 113 8.37 -1.22 -24.64
N ASP A 114 9.13 -0.31 -25.25
CA ASP A 114 10.10 -0.64 -26.29
C ASP A 114 11.18 -1.60 -25.76
N LYS A 115 11.57 -1.47 -24.47
CA LYS A 115 12.50 -2.38 -23.79
C LYS A 115 11.84 -3.70 -23.39
N ALA A 116 10.65 -3.66 -22.80
CA ALA A 116 9.92 -4.84 -22.34
C ALA A 116 9.61 -5.82 -23.48
N PHE A 117 9.22 -5.30 -24.64
CA PHE A 117 8.74 -6.09 -25.78
C PHE A 117 9.71 -6.08 -26.98
N ARG A 118 10.99 -5.81 -26.75
CA ARG A 118 12.03 -5.82 -27.80
C ARG A 118 12.17 -7.22 -28.40
N ALA A 119 12.03 -7.35 -29.72
CA ALA A 119 11.93 -8.65 -30.40
C ALA A 119 13.18 -9.55 -30.25
N ASP A 120 14.37 -8.96 -30.21
CA ASP A 120 15.65 -9.68 -30.12
C ASP A 120 16.08 -9.96 -28.68
N LYS A 121 15.64 -9.16 -27.71
CA LYS A 121 15.99 -9.30 -26.29
C LYS A 121 14.90 -8.67 -25.40
N PRO A 122 13.78 -9.38 -25.16
CA PRO A 122 12.73 -8.89 -24.29
C PRO A 122 13.22 -8.80 -22.84
N ASP A 123 12.73 -7.80 -22.12
CA ASP A 123 12.97 -7.64 -20.69
C ASP A 123 11.77 -8.21 -19.91
N THR A 124 11.88 -9.47 -19.49
CA THR A 124 10.79 -10.19 -18.82
C THR A 124 10.41 -9.59 -17.47
N ILE A 125 11.34 -8.91 -16.78
CA ILE A 125 11.04 -8.22 -15.52
C ILE A 125 10.20 -6.97 -15.80
N LEU A 126 10.48 -6.23 -16.89
CA LEU A 126 9.60 -5.13 -17.28
C LEU A 126 8.24 -5.61 -17.80
N GLN A 127 8.15 -6.79 -18.43
CA GLN A 127 6.87 -7.30 -18.91
C GLN A 127 5.85 -7.44 -17.77
N THR A 128 6.27 -7.88 -16.59
CA THR A 128 5.37 -7.99 -15.43
C THR A 128 4.90 -6.64 -14.90
N LEU A 129 5.63 -5.54 -15.15
CA LEU A 129 5.15 -4.18 -14.85
C LEU A 129 3.86 -3.85 -15.61
N PHE A 130 3.77 -4.32 -16.86
CA PHE A 130 2.63 -4.08 -17.75
C PHE A 130 1.43 -5.00 -17.47
N GLU A 131 1.52 -5.90 -16.47
CA GLU A 131 0.36 -6.60 -15.92
C GLU A 131 -0.49 -5.69 -15.02
N SER A 132 0.08 -4.58 -14.53
CA SER A 132 -0.65 -3.60 -13.70
C SER A 132 -1.41 -2.58 -14.55
N ASP A 133 -2.69 -2.40 -14.22
CA ASP A 133 -3.55 -1.38 -14.83
C ASP A 133 -3.03 0.06 -14.60
N ASP A 134 -2.24 0.27 -13.54
CA ASP A 134 -1.69 1.58 -13.18
C ASP A 134 -0.83 2.17 -14.30
N VAL A 135 -0.13 1.33 -15.06
CA VAL A 135 0.72 1.79 -16.17
C VAL A 135 -0.09 2.46 -17.28
N TYR A 136 -1.37 2.11 -17.42
CA TYR A 136 -2.23 2.61 -18.49
C TYR A 136 -2.95 3.91 -18.13
N ASN A 137 -3.17 4.18 -16.83
CA ASN A 137 -3.74 5.42 -16.34
C ASN A 137 -2.66 6.49 -16.10
N MET A 138 -2.82 7.71 -16.63
CA MET A 138 -1.80 8.76 -16.51
C MET A 138 -1.48 9.15 -15.06
N SER A 139 -2.48 9.21 -14.18
CA SER A 139 -2.31 9.61 -12.78
C SER A 139 -1.67 8.49 -11.97
N MET A 140 -2.06 7.24 -12.22
CA MET A 140 -1.50 6.06 -11.53
C MET A 140 -0.12 5.71 -12.04
N CYS A 141 0.14 5.82 -13.34
CA CYS A 141 1.47 5.63 -13.92
C CYS A 141 2.47 6.64 -13.37
N ARG A 142 2.02 7.89 -13.13
CA ARG A 142 2.81 8.90 -12.43
C ARG A 142 3.16 8.43 -11.02
N ASP A 143 2.17 7.92 -10.28
CA ASP A 143 2.34 7.44 -8.91
C ASP A 143 3.32 6.26 -8.87
N LEU A 144 3.00 5.19 -9.61
CA LEU A 144 3.77 3.95 -9.72
C LEU A 144 5.25 4.16 -10.05
N LEU A 145 5.56 5.04 -11.01
CA LEU A 145 6.92 5.16 -11.56
C LEU A 145 7.73 6.33 -10.99
N PHE A 146 7.08 7.32 -10.38
CA PHE A 146 7.72 8.59 -10.04
C PHE A 146 7.45 9.06 -8.60
N HIS A 147 6.87 8.23 -7.73
CA HIS A 147 6.72 8.62 -6.33
C HIS A 147 8.10 8.74 -5.65
N ASN A 148 8.40 9.92 -5.09
CA ASN A 148 9.73 10.24 -4.56
C ASN A 148 10.08 9.47 -3.27
N HIS A 149 9.06 9.05 -2.52
CA HIS A 149 9.19 8.31 -1.28
C HIS A 149 8.27 7.10 -1.37
N GLU A 150 8.82 5.94 -1.69
CA GLU A 150 8.14 4.65 -1.56
C GLU A 150 9.01 3.77 -0.68
N LYS A 151 8.50 3.42 0.49
CA LYS A 151 9.10 2.43 1.38
C LYS A 151 8.40 1.10 1.13
N GLU A 152 9.19 0.14 0.70
CA GLU A 152 8.78 -1.24 0.58
C GLU A 152 8.94 -1.95 1.93
N PHE A 153 8.08 -2.92 2.21
CA PHE A 153 8.13 -3.73 3.42
C PHE A 153 8.33 -5.19 3.06
N ASN A 154 9.08 -5.91 3.89
CA ASN A 154 8.95 -7.36 3.97
C ASN A 154 8.04 -7.74 5.15
N ILE A 155 7.50 -8.95 5.14
CA ILE A 155 6.56 -9.42 6.18
C ILE A 155 7.21 -9.43 7.59
N LEU A 156 8.51 -9.70 7.69
CA LEU A 156 9.21 -9.66 8.98
C LEU A 156 9.38 -8.23 9.50
N ASP A 157 9.58 -7.24 8.62
CA ASP A 157 9.56 -5.82 9.01
C ASP A 157 8.19 -5.46 9.62
N LEU A 158 7.10 -5.96 9.03
CA LEU A 158 5.75 -5.75 9.59
C LEU A 158 5.61 -6.39 10.97
N LEU A 159 6.10 -7.61 11.14
CA LEU A 159 6.10 -8.30 12.45
C LEU A 159 6.80 -7.47 13.52
N ASP A 160 8.01 -6.97 13.22
CA ASP A 160 8.79 -6.14 14.14
C ASP A 160 8.06 -4.83 14.47
N ILE A 161 7.52 -4.14 13.48
CA ILE A 161 6.78 -2.89 13.66
C ILE A 161 5.54 -3.11 14.50
N ILE A 162 4.71 -4.10 14.15
CA ILE A 162 3.47 -4.43 14.87
C ILE A 162 3.76 -4.76 16.34
N THR A 163 4.77 -5.59 16.57
CA THR A 163 5.20 -5.98 17.93
C THR A 163 5.71 -4.77 18.72
N SER A 164 6.53 -3.92 18.09
CA SER A 164 7.10 -2.73 18.73
C SER A 164 6.04 -1.71 19.20
N LEU A 165 4.89 -1.69 18.53
CA LEU A 165 3.77 -0.80 18.85
C LEU A 165 2.73 -1.45 19.77
N GLY A 166 2.96 -2.69 20.23
CA GLY A 166 2.02 -3.43 21.07
C GLY A 166 0.70 -3.77 20.38
N LEU A 167 0.73 -3.88 19.05
CA LEU A 167 -0.42 -4.24 18.23
C LEU A 167 -0.47 -5.76 18.02
N THR A 168 -1.66 -6.29 17.78
CA THR A 168 -1.86 -7.70 17.39
C THR A 168 -2.17 -7.79 15.91
N PHE A 169 -1.48 -8.64 15.17
CA PHE A 169 -1.82 -8.93 13.78
C PHE A 169 -3.07 -9.83 13.71
N CYS A 170 -4.02 -9.46 12.85
CA CYS A 170 -5.32 -10.15 12.74
C CYS A 170 -5.50 -10.92 11.42
N GLY A 171 -4.51 -10.90 10.53
CA GLY A 171 -4.57 -11.56 9.23
C GLY A 171 -4.57 -10.60 8.04
N PHE A 172 -4.22 -11.14 6.87
CA PHE A 172 -4.37 -10.47 5.59
C PHE A 172 -5.82 -10.52 5.10
N ILE A 173 -6.22 -9.50 4.34
CA ILE A 173 -7.56 -9.37 3.75
C ILE A 173 -7.53 -9.94 2.33
N ASP A 174 -8.33 -10.99 2.11
CA ASP A 174 -8.45 -11.67 0.81
C ASP A 174 -9.93 -11.92 0.47
N PRO A 175 -10.67 -10.89 0.00
CA PRO A 175 -12.12 -10.96 -0.18
C PRO A 175 -12.54 -11.97 -1.26
N HIS A 176 -11.61 -12.36 -2.13
CA HIS A 176 -11.86 -13.26 -3.26
C HIS A 176 -11.13 -14.61 -3.10
N ASN A 177 -10.48 -14.84 -1.96
CA ASN A 177 -9.75 -16.08 -1.66
C ASN A 177 -8.69 -16.43 -2.74
N HIS A 178 -7.98 -15.42 -3.23
CA HIS A 178 -6.92 -15.56 -4.22
C HIS A 178 -5.71 -16.31 -3.68
N PHE A 179 -5.36 -16.08 -2.41
CA PHE A 179 -4.15 -16.63 -1.80
C PHE A 179 -4.40 -17.35 -0.48
N MET A 180 -5.44 -17.02 0.28
CA MET A 180 -5.72 -17.65 1.57
C MET A 180 -5.88 -19.17 1.47
N ARG A 181 -6.51 -19.67 0.41
CA ARG A 181 -6.59 -21.12 0.14
C ARG A 181 -5.22 -21.77 0.02
N HIS A 182 -4.34 -21.19 -0.82
CA HIS A 182 -3.01 -21.71 -1.06
C HIS A 182 -2.13 -21.61 0.21
N TYR A 183 -2.32 -20.55 0.98
CA TYR A 183 -1.68 -20.40 2.28
C TYR A 183 -2.08 -21.51 3.26
N HIS A 184 -3.37 -21.82 3.39
CA HIS A 184 -3.81 -22.91 4.29
C HIS A 184 -3.35 -24.30 3.84
N GLU A 185 -3.15 -24.52 2.53
CA GLU A 185 -2.54 -25.74 2.02
C GLU A 185 -1.03 -25.81 2.36
N PHE A 186 -0.36 -24.66 2.45
CA PHE A 186 1.05 -24.53 2.80
C PHE A 186 1.30 -24.62 4.32
N ALA A 187 0.49 -23.95 5.13
CA ALA A 187 0.61 -23.83 6.60
C ALA A 187 -0.70 -24.25 7.29
N PRO A 188 -1.06 -25.56 7.26
CA PRO A 188 -2.30 -26.05 7.87
C PRO A 188 -2.37 -25.88 9.40
N GLU A 189 -1.23 -25.69 10.06
CA GLU A 189 -1.09 -25.39 11.48
C GLU A 189 -1.48 -23.95 11.87
N ASP A 190 -1.57 -23.03 10.90
CA ASP A 190 -2.06 -21.66 11.09
C ASP A 190 -3.39 -21.44 10.34
N PRO A 191 -4.49 -22.06 10.79
CA PRO A 191 -5.78 -21.96 10.12
C PRO A 191 -6.42 -20.56 10.20
N MET A 192 -5.90 -19.68 11.06
CA MET A 192 -6.37 -18.30 11.19
C MET A 192 -5.54 -17.32 10.35
N GLY A 193 -4.41 -17.75 9.79
CA GLY A 193 -3.56 -16.89 8.96
C GLY A 193 -2.93 -15.74 9.75
N ILE A 194 -2.59 -15.94 11.02
CA ILE A 194 -2.05 -14.90 11.90
C ILE A 194 -0.54 -15.01 12.12
N ASP A 195 0.11 -16.09 11.68
CA ASP A 195 1.55 -16.25 11.82
C ASP A 195 2.32 -15.60 10.66
N LEU A 196 2.87 -14.42 10.92
CA LEU A 196 3.67 -13.67 9.95
C LEU A 196 4.95 -14.42 9.53
N GLN A 197 5.49 -15.35 10.33
CA GLN A 197 6.66 -16.14 9.92
C GLN A 197 6.28 -17.15 8.84
N SER A 198 5.15 -17.84 9.00
CA SER A 198 4.58 -18.73 7.99
C SER A 198 4.21 -17.98 6.71
N TRP A 199 3.62 -16.78 6.83
CA TRP A 199 3.37 -15.92 5.67
C TRP A 199 4.64 -15.50 4.93
N HIS A 200 5.71 -15.18 5.65
CA HIS A 200 6.99 -14.84 5.02
C HIS A 200 7.55 -16.02 4.23
N ALA A 201 7.53 -17.23 4.79
CA ALA A 201 7.95 -18.44 4.08
C ALA A 201 7.08 -18.72 2.84
N PHE A 202 5.77 -18.51 2.95
CA PHE A 202 4.83 -18.65 1.84
C PHE A 202 5.12 -17.64 0.72
N GLU A 203 5.33 -16.36 1.05
CA GLU A 203 5.61 -15.30 0.08
C GLU A 203 6.92 -15.53 -0.67
N LEU A 204 7.96 -16.05 -0.01
CA LEU A 204 9.23 -16.39 -0.67
C LEU A 204 9.06 -17.43 -1.80
N LEU A 205 8.09 -18.34 -1.65
CA LEU A 205 7.75 -19.33 -2.67
C LEU A 205 6.74 -18.80 -3.70
N ASN A 206 5.97 -17.77 -3.32
CA ASN A 206 4.90 -17.17 -4.11
C ASN A 206 5.06 -15.65 -4.15
N PRO A 207 6.12 -15.11 -4.80
CA PRO A 207 6.47 -13.69 -4.73
C PRO A 207 5.40 -12.75 -5.31
N ASP A 208 4.48 -13.30 -6.11
CA ASP A 208 3.38 -12.58 -6.74
C ASP A 208 2.12 -12.47 -5.86
N THR A 209 2.08 -13.13 -4.69
CA THR A 209 0.91 -13.16 -3.80
C THR A 209 0.40 -11.76 -3.46
N PHE A 210 1.31 -10.82 -3.18
CA PHE A 210 0.98 -9.47 -2.76
C PHE A 210 1.31 -8.43 -3.85
N LYS A 211 1.03 -8.77 -5.13
CA LYS A 211 1.18 -7.88 -6.30
C LYS A 211 0.50 -6.53 -6.15
N GLY A 212 -0.66 -6.50 -5.50
CA GLY A 212 -1.36 -5.26 -5.14
C GLY A 212 -0.66 -4.57 -3.98
N MET A 213 -0.98 -5.00 -2.76
CA MET A 213 -0.39 -4.53 -1.51
C MET A 213 -0.47 -5.66 -0.47
N TYR A 214 0.33 -5.57 0.58
CA TYR A 214 -0.07 -6.15 1.87
C TYR A 214 -1.28 -5.38 2.35
N ASP A 215 -2.45 -6.01 2.36
CA ASP A 215 -3.69 -5.49 2.92
C ASP A 215 -4.04 -6.33 4.14
N PHE A 216 -3.95 -5.75 5.34
CA PHE A 216 -4.07 -6.51 6.57
C PHE A 216 -4.73 -5.73 7.69
N MET A 217 -5.18 -6.46 8.72
CA MET A 217 -5.74 -5.89 9.93
C MET A 217 -4.79 -6.04 11.12
N VAL A 218 -4.76 -5.01 11.97
CA VAL A 218 -4.13 -5.06 13.28
C VAL A 218 -5.10 -4.56 14.35
N GLN A 219 -5.01 -5.10 15.56
CA GLN A 219 -5.82 -4.68 16.70
C GLN A 219 -4.94 -3.96 17.73
N LYS A 220 -5.47 -2.87 18.29
CA LYS A 220 -4.89 -2.21 19.46
C LYS A 220 -5.33 -2.93 20.73
N ILE A 221 -4.38 -3.35 21.56
CA ILE A 221 -4.64 -3.95 22.87
C ILE A 221 -4.92 -2.85 23.90
#